data_AF-A0A1D7XSR7-F1
#
_entry.id   AF-A0A1D7XSR7-F1
#
_cell.length_a   1.000
_cell.length_b   1.000
_cell.length_c   1.000
_cell.angle_alpha   90.00
_cell.angle_beta   90.00
_cell.angle_gamma   90.00
#
_symmetry.space_group_name_H-M   'P 1'
#
loop_
_entity.id
_entity.type
_entity.pdbx_description
1 polymer ?
#
loop_
_entity_poly.entity_id
_entity_poly.type
_entity_poly.pdbx_seq_one_letter_code
_entity_poly.pdbx_strand_id
1 'polypeptide(L)'
;MPSKNKKSLAETHPEVAKQWHPTKNSGFSFDDENLKKYIKYWWKCDVADDHEWQSNIYNRLDGKGCPVCIGQKVVKSNCLATINPELARQWHPTKNGGLSPYNVSPKSNKKVWWKCDIGDDHEWESKISNRANGKNCPICSGQKVVLSNCLATTNPELVRQWHPIKNGNLTPHAVTYGSNKNVWWKCDKGDDHEWEASIVNRTKRNSGCPVCGNDKIVLSNCLATTNPELAREWHPTKNIKLTPFGVTEKSTNKVWWKCDKGDDHEWRASPLMRKKTSCPVCVNLKIVNSNCLATTHPKIAKQWHPTKNGNLTPLDISVGSAKKVWWKCNKGDDHEWKTSSAKRLYGRNCPFCTLTPQSKQELTITFELMKLFKNIDPKGLKTRLEGRLRAIDIFIPKLNLCIEFDGSYWHKDKRDIDKIKSEMLFEEGFKLIRVREEPLKKIYDTDVISKKPYDGKQVTNDILSMILSIFELDYKLVSKIKAYQSKDGLQNEKGLDKYIDKILTEKAEKSG
;
A
#
# COMPACT_ATOMS: atom_id res chain seq x y z
N MET A 1 -113.27 24.44 -30.01
CA MET A 1 -111.90 24.90 -29.74
C MET A 1 -111.09 23.72 -29.23
N PRO A 2 -109.87 23.52 -29.75
CA PRO A 2 -109.21 22.22 -29.76
C PRO A 2 -108.84 21.77 -28.35
N SER A 3 -109.12 20.50 -28.06
CA SER A 3 -108.51 19.75 -26.96
C SER A 3 -107.02 20.03 -26.98
N LYS A 4 -106.51 20.73 -25.95
CA LYS A 4 -105.07 20.85 -25.74
C LYS A 4 -104.56 19.43 -25.59
N ASN A 5 -103.90 18.93 -26.63
CA ASN A 5 -103.14 17.69 -26.65
C ASN A 5 -102.16 17.74 -25.46
N LYS A 6 -102.62 17.31 -24.28
CA LYS A 6 -101.80 17.18 -23.09
C LYS A 6 -100.92 15.98 -23.37
N LYS A 7 -99.68 16.26 -23.74
CA LYS A 7 -98.67 15.22 -23.93
C LYS A 7 -98.58 14.35 -22.68
N SER A 8 -98.52 13.03 -22.85
CA SER A 8 -98.45 12.09 -21.73
C SER A 8 -97.16 12.26 -20.91
N LEU A 9 -97.11 11.66 -19.72
CA LEU A 9 -95.87 11.63 -18.93
C LEU A 9 -94.73 10.92 -19.69
N ALA A 10 -95.03 9.88 -20.49
CA ALA A 10 -94.04 9.22 -21.32
C ALA A 10 -93.53 10.10 -22.48
N GLU A 11 -94.42 10.89 -23.10
CA GLU A 11 -94.04 11.80 -24.19
C GLU A 11 -93.20 12.99 -23.71
N THR A 12 -93.42 13.44 -22.47
CA THR A 12 -92.68 14.57 -21.88
C THR A 12 -91.39 14.14 -21.20
N HIS A 13 -91.31 12.91 -20.69
CA HIS A 13 -90.16 12.38 -19.96
C HIS A 13 -89.83 10.93 -20.39
N PRO A 14 -89.47 10.71 -21.67
CA PRO A 14 -89.28 9.37 -22.25
C PRO A 14 -88.20 8.56 -21.53
N GLU A 15 -87.15 9.19 -21.03
CA GLU A 15 -86.08 8.50 -20.29
C GLU A 15 -86.53 8.01 -18.90
N VAL A 16 -87.48 8.69 -18.26
CA VAL A 16 -88.08 8.23 -17.00
C VAL A 16 -89.06 7.08 -17.27
N ALA A 17 -89.82 7.17 -18.36
CA ALA A 17 -90.75 6.14 -18.80
C ALA A 17 -90.07 4.80 -19.08
N LYS A 18 -88.90 4.82 -19.75
CA LYS A 18 -88.08 3.62 -20.02
C LYS A 18 -87.69 2.85 -18.76
N GLN A 19 -87.63 3.52 -17.61
CA GLN A 19 -87.25 2.92 -16.33
C GLN A 19 -88.47 2.43 -15.52
N TRP A 20 -89.69 2.53 -16.06
CA TRP A 20 -90.88 1.94 -15.44
C TRP A 20 -90.74 0.42 -15.38
N HIS A 21 -91.00 -0.19 -14.23
CA HIS A 21 -90.80 -1.62 -14.10
C HIS A 21 -91.84 -2.40 -14.94
N PRO A 22 -91.41 -3.36 -15.79
CA PRO A 22 -92.31 -4.00 -16.77
C PRO A 22 -93.42 -4.86 -16.14
N THR A 23 -93.16 -5.49 -14.99
CA THR A 23 -94.10 -6.46 -14.38
C THR A 23 -94.55 -6.16 -12.94
N LYS A 24 -93.90 -5.23 -12.22
CA LYS A 24 -94.15 -5.01 -10.76
C LYS A 24 -95.11 -3.86 -10.45
N ASN A 25 -95.64 -3.19 -11.46
CA ASN A 25 -96.65 -2.15 -11.33
C ASN A 25 -98.02 -2.62 -11.80
N SER A 26 -98.37 -3.89 -11.53
CA SER A 26 -99.60 -4.52 -12.01
C SER A 26 -100.82 -3.61 -11.84
N GLY A 27 -101.53 -3.35 -12.96
CA GLY A 27 -102.68 -2.46 -13.00
C GLY A 27 -102.39 -0.99 -13.36
N PHE A 28 -101.13 -0.59 -13.52
CA PHE A 28 -100.74 0.77 -13.88
C PHE A 28 -99.81 0.80 -15.10
N SER A 29 -100.17 1.62 -16.10
CA SER A 29 -99.28 2.04 -17.18
C SER A 29 -98.64 3.38 -16.83
N PHE A 30 -97.43 3.67 -17.31
CA PHE A 30 -96.81 4.99 -17.11
C PHE A 30 -97.59 6.12 -17.80
N ASP A 31 -98.43 5.78 -18.78
CA ASP A 31 -99.32 6.71 -19.50
C ASP A 31 -100.70 6.88 -18.84
N ASP A 32 -100.98 6.22 -17.71
CA ASP A 32 -102.27 6.32 -17.02
C ASP A 32 -102.47 7.73 -16.41
N GLU A 33 -103.57 8.39 -16.76
CA GLU A 33 -103.93 9.73 -16.26
C GLU A 33 -104.16 9.75 -14.73
N ASN A 34 -104.40 8.59 -14.10
CA ASN A 34 -104.68 8.45 -12.68
C ASN A 34 -103.43 8.21 -11.80
N LEU A 35 -102.22 8.27 -12.38
CA LEU A 35 -100.98 8.09 -11.62
C LEU A 35 -100.81 9.16 -10.53
N LYS A 36 -100.87 8.74 -9.27
CA LYS A 36 -100.68 9.63 -8.11
C LYS A 36 -99.19 9.97 -7.92
N LYS A 37 -98.84 11.26 -8.00
CA LYS A 37 -97.44 11.77 -7.94
C LYS A 37 -96.62 11.33 -6.72
N TYR A 38 -97.27 11.10 -5.59
CA TYR A 38 -96.61 10.80 -4.30
C TYR A 38 -96.67 9.32 -3.89
N ILE A 39 -97.34 8.46 -4.67
CA ILE A 39 -97.35 7.01 -4.45
C ILE A 39 -96.06 6.40 -4.99
N LYS A 40 -95.53 5.37 -4.30
CA LYS A 40 -94.36 4.63 -4.72
C LYS A 40 -94.74 3.60 -5.79
N TYR A 41 -94.06 3.66 -6.92
CA TYR A 41 -94.12 2.65 -7.97
C TYR A 41 -92.75 1.98 -8.09
N TRP A 42 -92.72 0.80 -8.71
CA TRP A 42 -91.50 0.08 -9.01
C TRP A 42 -90.85 0.61 -10.28
N TRP A 43 -89.53 0.72 -10.23
CA TRP A 43 -88.68 1.15 -11.32
C TRP A 43 -87.55 0.16 -11.51
N LYS A 44 -87.08 0.02 -12.75
CA LYS A 44 -85.97 -0.84 -13.15
C LYS A 44 -84.97 -0.01 -13.95
N CYS A 45 -83.70 -0.08 -13.58
CA CYS A 45 -82.63 0.62 -14.30
C CYS A 45 -82.24 -0.21 -15.51
N ASP A 46 -81.90 0.47 -16.59
CA ASP A 46 -81.26 -0.09 -17.78
C ASP A 46 -79.82 -0.58 -17.56
N VAL A 47 -79.14 -0.10 -16.50
CA VAL A 47 -77.74 -0.47 -16.21
C VAL A 47 -77.56 -1.93 -15.81
N ALA A 48 -78.47 -2.52 -15.03
CA ALA A 48 -78.41 -3.93 -14.64
C ALA A 48 -79.79 -4.43 -14.17
N ASP A 49 -80.05 -5.72 -14.38
CA ASP A 49 -81.37 -6.30 -14.13
C ASP A 49 -81.83 -6.27 -12.67
N ASP A 50 -80.89 -6.31 -11.72
CA ASP A 50 -81.18 -6.28 -10.28
C ASP A 50 -81.24 -4.84 -9.71
N HIS A 51 -81.14 -3.82 -10.56
CA HIS A 51 -81.33 -2.42 -10.19
C HIS A 51 -82.82 -2.07 -10.14
N GLU A 52 -83.53 -2.66 -9.20
CA GLU A 52 -84.94 -2.43 -8.98
C GLU A 52 -85.17 -1.63 -7.69
N TRP A 53 -86.02 -0.61 -7.75
CA TRP A 53 -86.33 0.21 -6.59
C TRP A 53 -87.74 0.78 -6.63
N GLN A 54 -88.22 1.18 -5.45
CA GLN A 54 -89.47 1.91 -5.31
C GLN A 54 -89.19 3.41 -5.14
N SER A 55 -89.87 4.24 -5.91
CA SER A 55 -89.86 5.70 -5.77
C SER A 55 -91.18 6.28 -6.26
N ASN A 56 -91.50 7.51 -5.85
CA ASN A 56 -92.66 8.22 -6.36
C ASN A 56 -92.30 9.03 -7.62
N ILE A 57 -93.30 9.33 -8.44
CA ILE A 57 -93.12 10.01 -9.73
C ILE A 57 -92.53 11.41 -9.52
N TYR A 58 -92.96 12.12 -8.48
CA TYR A 58 -92.40 13.44 -8.15
C TYR A 58 -90.86 13.41 -8.03
N ASN A 59 -90.30 12.50 -7.23
CA ASN A 59 -88.85 12.36 -7.07
C ASN A 59 -88.15 11.98 -8.38
N ARG A 60 -88.80 11.17 -9.23
CA ARG A 60 -88.23 10.75 -10.52
C ARG A 60 -88.17 11.90 -11.53
N LEU A 61 -89.18 12.76 -11.55
CA LEU A 61 -89.21 13.97 -12.39
C LEU A 61 -88.25 15.05 -11.86
N ASP A 62 -87.99 15.09 -10.55
CA ASP A 62 -86.99 15.94 -9.89
C ASP A 62 -85.53 15.45 -10.09
N GLY A 63 -85.31 14.46 -10.96
CA GLY A 63 -83.98 13.98 -11.32
C GLY A 63 -83.36 12.94 -10.37
N LYS A 64 -84.10 12.45 -9.36
CA LYS A 64 -83.60 11.35 -8.50
C LYS A 64 -83.64 10.02 -9.26
N GLY A 65 -82.46 9.58 -9.68
CA GLY A 65 -82.27 8.34 -10.44
C GLY A 65 -82.19 7.07 -9.59
N CYS A 66 -81.59 6.03 -10.17
CA CYS A 66 -81.45 4.72 -9.54
C CYS A 66 -80.57 4.77 -8.27
N PRO A 67 -81.11 4.40 -7.08
CA PRO A 67 -80.36 4.41 -5.82
C PRO A 67 -79.21 3.40 -5.79
N VAL A 68 -79.24 2.39 -6.67
CA VAL A 68 -78.17 1.38 -6.80
C VAL A 68 -76.97 1.96 -7.55
N CYS A 69 -77.19 2.68 -8.66
CA CYS A 69 -76.15 3.33 -9.45
C CYS A 69 -75.39 4.40 -8.65
N ILE A 70 -76.10 5.16 -7.80
CA ILE A 70 -75.50 6.17 -6.92
C ILE A 70 -74.98 5.60 -5.59
N GLY A 71 -75.08 4.28 -5.38
CA GLY A 71 -74.48 3.58 -4.23
C GLY A 71 -75.24 3.71 -2.91
N GLN A 72 -76.50 4.15 -2.92
CA GLN A 72 -77.36 4.21 -1.73
C GLN A 72 -78.00 2.85 -1.38
N LYS A 73 -78.19 1.98 -2.38
CA LYS A 73 -78.69 0.60 -2.19
C LYS A 73 -77.66 -0.41 -2.73
N VAL A 74 -77.39 -1.47 -1.98
CA VAL A 74 -76.50 -2.57 -2.39
C VAL A 74 -77.33 -3.75 -2.88
N VAL A 75 -77.01 -4.26 -4.06
CA VAL A 75 -77.57 -5.46 -4.71
C VAL A 75 -76.41 -6.30 -5.26
N LYS A 76 -76.69 -7.42 -5.93
CA LYS A 76 -75.66 -8.38 -6.37
C LYS A 76 -74.69 -7.76 -7.37
N SER A 77 -75.17 -6.96 -8.33
CA SER A 77 -74.33 -6.36 -9.38
C SER A 77 -73.39 -5.26 -8.88
N ASN A 78 -73.71 -4.57 -7.78
CA ASN A 78 -72.91 -3.45 -7.26
C ASN A 78 -72.24 -3.73 -5.90
N CYS A 79 -72.35 -4.95 -5.36
CA CYS A 79 -71.68 -5.34 -4.13
C CYS A 79 -70.17 -5.52 -4.33
N LEU A 80 -69.42 -5.48 -3.22
CA LEU A 80 -67.96 -5.59 -3.22
C LEU A 80 -67.50 -6.92 -3.84
N ALA A 81 -68.17 -8.03 -3.53
CA ALA A 81 -67.82 -9.34 -4.07
C ALA A 81 -67.85 -9.39 -5.61
N THR A 82 -68.83 -8.72 -6.22
CA THR A 82 -69.00 -8.71 -7.68
C THR A 82 -68.09 -7.69 -8.35
N ILE A 83 -67.98 -6.47 -7.78
CA ILE A 83 -67.17 -5.40 -8.38
C ILE A 83 -65.67 -5.61 -8.17
N ASN A 84 -65.27 -6.18 -7.03
CA ASN A 84 -63.86 -6.41 -6.69
C ASN A 84 -63.69 -7.77 -5.99
N PRO A 85 -63.76 -8.89 -6.73
CA PRO A 85 -63.65 -10.24 -6.18
C PRO A 85 -62.32 -10.49 -5.48
N GLU A 86 -61.23 -9.92 -6.00
CA GLU A 86 -59.89 -9.99 -5.39
C GLU A 86 -59.87 -9.38 -3.99
N LEU A 87 -60.45 -8.19 -3.83
CA LEU A 87 -60.54 -7.54 -2.54
C LEU A 87 -61.50 -8.28 -1.60
N ALA A 88 -62.60 -8.82 -2.11
CA ALA A 88 -63.52 -9.63 -1.32
C ALA A 88 -62.86 -10.90 -0.75
N ARG A 89 -61.89 -11.50 -1.44
CA ARG A 89 -61.09 -12.62 -0.92
C ARG A 89 -60.25 -12.25 0.31
N GLN A 90 -59.94 -10.97 0.49
CA GLN A 90 -59.19 -10.46 1.65
C GLN A 90 -60.09 -10.08 2.82
N TRP A 91 -61.40 -10.36 2.74
CA TRP A 91 -62.33 -10.13 3.84
C TRP A 91 -61.99 -11.04 5.02
N HIS A 92 -61.91 -10.48 6.22
CA HIS A 92 -61.62 -11.31 7.38
C HIS A 92 -62.78 -12.29 7.66
N PRO A 93 -62.51 -13.60 7.86
CA PRO A 93 -63.55 -14.62 7.93
C PRO A 93 -64.52 -14.47 9.12
N THR A 94 -64.03 -14.02 10.29
CA THR A 94 -64.83 -14.03 11.53
C THR A 94 -65.00 -12.68 12.24
N LYS A 95 -64.29 -11.61 11.84
CA LYS A 95 -64.23 -10.34 12.60
C LYS A 95 -65.20 -9.24 12.14
N ASN A 96 -66.06 -9.53 11.16
CA ASN A 96 -66.95 -8.53 10.55
C ASN A 96 -68.43 -8.68 10.93
N GLY A 97 -68.74 -9.57 11.90
CA GLY A 97 -70.11 -9.80 12.34
C GLY A 97 -71.04 -10.15 11.18
N GLY A 98 -72.17 -9.45 11.06
CA GLY A 98 -73.14 -9.65 9.98
C GLY A 98 -72.80 -8.99 8.63
N LEU A 99 -71.65 -8.33 8.51
CA LEU A 99 -71.22 -7.74 7.23
C LEU A 99 -70.49 -8.79 6.39
N SER A 100 -70.82 -8.83 5.09
CA SER A 100 -70.13 -9.67 4.11
C SER A 100 -69.82 -8.87 2.84
N PRO A 101 -68.86 -9.32 2.02
CA PRO A 101 -68.59 -8.69 0.72
C PRO A 101 -69.81 -8.61 -0.20
N TYR A 102 -70.84 -9.42 0.04
CA TYR A 102 -72.07 -9.47 -0.77
C TYR A 102 -73.11 -8.40 -0.36
N ASN A 103 -72.98 -7.77 0.82
CA ASN A 103 -73.95 -6.79 1.32
C ASN A 103 -73.38 -5.37 1.54
N VAL A 104 -72.19 -5.10 1.00
CA VAL A 104 -71.53 -3.79 1.05
C VAL A 104 -71.10 -3.33 -0.34
N SER A 105 -71.11 -2.02 -0.58
CA SER A 105 -70.56 -1.41 -1.80
C SER A 105 -69.05 -1.11 -1.65
N PRO A 106 -68.24 -1.20 -2.73
CA PRO A 106 -66.85 -0.76 -2.73
C PRO A 106 -66.63 0.70 -2.27
N LYS A 107 -67.65 1.56 -2.42
CA LYS A 107 -67.59 2.98 -2.01
C LYS A 107 -67.88 3.19 -0.52
N SER A 108 -68.17 2.14 0.24
CA SER A 108 -68.60 2.26 1.63
C SER A 108 -67.50 2.79 2.56
N ASN A 109 -67.88 3.68 3.48
CA ASN A 109 -67.00 4.20 4.52
C ASN A 109 -66.95 3.33 5.79
N LYS A 110 -67.66 2.20 5.81
CA LYS A 110 -67.59 1.24 6.92
C LYS A 110 -66.16 0.73 7.09
N LYS A 111 -65.68 0.72 8.32
CA LYS A 111 -64.44 0.04 8.71
C LYS A 111 -64.74 -1.43 8.95
N VAL A 112 -63.92 -2.29 8.37
CA VAL A 112 -64.02 -3.74 8.50
C VAL A 112 -62.63 -4.31 8.64
N TRP A 113 -62.54 -5.51 9.20
CA TRP A 113 -61.33 -6.29 9.29
C TRP A 113 -61.03 -6.97 7.96
N TRP A 114 -59.76 -6.90 7.59
CA TRP A 114 -59.17 -7.53 6.41
C TRP A 114 -58.11 -8.53 6.87
N LYS A 115 -57.94 -9.59 6.08
CA LYS A 115 -56.86 -10.57 6.24
C LYS A 115 -56.14 -10.71 4.89
N CYS A 116 -54.82 -10.54 4.88
CA CYS A 116 -54.01 -10.78 3.69
C CYS A 116 -53.75 -12.29 3.57
N ASP A 117 -53.63 -12.76 2.34
CA ASP A 117 -53.22 -14.12 2.00
C ASP A 117 -51.71 -14.37 2.19
N ILE A 118 -50.89 -13.31 2.22
CA ILE A 118 -49.42 -13.41 2.36
C ILE A 118 -48.99 -13.90 3.75
N GLY A 119 -49.75 -13.63 4.80
CA GLY A 119 -49.38 -14.03 6.16
C GLY A 119 -50.57 -14.10 7.10
N ASP A 120 -50.58 -15.11 7.96
CA ASP A 120 -51.72 -15.37 8.85
C ASP A 120 -51.97 -14.27 9.88
N ASP A 121 -50.92 -13.56 10.31
CA ASP A 121 -51.00 -12.42 11.22
C ASP A 121 -51.20 -11.08 10.50
N HIS A 122 -51.44 -11.08 9.17
CA HIS A 122 -51.67 -9.87 8.38
C HIS A 122 -53.14 -9.46 8.48
N GLU A 123 -53.54 -9.09 9.68
CA GLU A 123 -54.89 -8.66 9.99
C GLU A 123 -54.93 -7.17 10.36
N TRP A 124 -55.85 -6.43 9.73
CA TRP A 124 -55.99 -5.00 9.97
C TRP A 124 -57.39 -4.49 9.72
N GLU A 125 -57.73 -3.39 10.39
CA GLU A 125 -58.97 -2.66 10.15
C GLU A 125 -58.73 -1.54 9.12
N SER A 126 -59.61 -1.42 8.12
CA SER A 126 -59.61 -0.28 7.20
C SER A 126 -61.00 -0.06 6.60
N LYS A 127 -61.24 1.16 6.08
CA LYS A 127 -62.45 1.47 5.33
C LYS A 127 -62.49 0.67 4.02
N ILE A 128 -63.68 0.20 3.63
CA ILE A 128 -63.87 -0.48 2.34
C ILE A 128 -63.44 0.41 1.17
N SER A 129 -63.86 1.68 1.18
CA SER A 129 -63.47 2.67 0.15
C SER A 129 -61.96 2.87 0.04
N ASN A 130 -61.23 2.87 1.16
CA ASN A 130 -59.76 2.97 1.14
C ASN A 130 -59.12 1.79 0.40
N ARG A 131 -59.62 0.58 0.66
CA ARG A 131 -59.11 -0.65 0.03
C ARG A 131 -59.46 -0.70 -1.46
N ALA A 132 -60.70 -0.35 -1.81
CA ALA A 132 -61.15 -0.29 -3.20
C ALA A 132 -60.35 0.72 -4.03
N ASN A 133 -59.87 1.81 -3.41
CA ASN A 133 -58.98 2.80 -4.02
C ASN A 133 -57.49 2.40 -4.02
N GLY A 134 -57.16 1.13 -3.76
CA GLY A 134 -55.80 0.60 -3.90
C GLY A 134 -54.91 0.70 -2.65
N LYS A 135 -55.43 1.05 -1.46
CA LYS A 135 -54.64 0.94 -0.22
C LYS A 135 -54.49 -0.53 0.15
N ASN A 136 -53.29 -1.06 -0.07
CA ASN A 136 -52.92 -2.46 0.16
C ASN A 136 -52.66 -2.77 1.64
N CYS A 137 -52.29 -4.01 1.93
CA CYS A 137 -51.98 -4.49 3.27
C CYS A 137 -50.84 -3.67 3.93
N PRO A 138 -51.08 -3.02 5.09
CA PRO A 138 -50.07 -2.20 5.76
C PRO A 138 -48.94 -3.03 6.38
N ILE A 139 -49.17 -4.34 6.61
CA ILE A 139 -48.12 -5.26 7.08
C ILE A 139 -47.12 -5.56 5.97
N CYS A 140 -47.60 -5.96 4.79
CA CYS A 140 -46.79 -6.20 3.59
C CYS A 140 -45.98 -4.97 3.16
N SER A 141 -46.55 -3.77 3.27
CA SER A 141 -45.84 -2.51 2.96
C SER A 141 -44.93 -2.02 4.09
N GLY A 142 -44.85 -2.75 5.21
CA GLY A 142 -43.98 -2.43 6.35
C GLY A 142 -44.43 -1.24 7.20
N GLN A 143 -45.66 -0.75 7.01
CA GLN A 143 -46.26 0.34 7.80
C GLN A 143 -46.75 -0.13 9.17
N LYS A 144 -47.16 -1.39 9.30
CA LYS A 144 -47.54 -2.05 10.56
C LYS A 144 -46.62 -3.23 10.82
N VAL A 145 -46.09 -3.32 12.04
CA VAL A 145 -45.22 -4.42 12.47
C VAL A 145 -46.06 -5.50 13.14
N VAL A 146 -45.82 -6.74 12.74
CA VAL A 146 -46.35 -7.99 13.33
C VAL A 146 -45.21 -9.00 13.42
N LEU A 147 -45.45 -10.18 14.00
CA LEU A 147 -44.39 -11.16 14.21
C LEU A 147 -43.77 -11.65 12.89
N SER A 148 -44.57 -11.88 11.85
CA SER A 148 -44.06 -12.42 10.59
C SER A 148 -43.16 -11.45 9.81
N ASN A 149 -43.27 -10.13 10.04
CA ASN A 149 -42.52 -9.11 9.30
C ASN A 149 -41.53 -8.31 10.16
N CYS A 150 -41.44 -8.60 11.46
CA CYS A 150 -40.50 -7.92 12.33
C CYS A 150 -39.05 -8.36 12.04
N LEU A 151 -38.10 -7.52 12.42
CA LEU A 151 -36.67 -7.75 12.18
C LEU A 151 -36.16 -9.00 12.89
N ALA A 152 -36.66 -9.30 14.10
CA ALA A 152 -36.32 -10.51 14.83
C ALA A 152 -36.58 -11.79 14.04
N THR A 153 -37.76 -11.88 13.41
CA THR A 153 -38.17 -13.04 12.63
C THR A 153 -37.48 -13.08 11.26
N THR A 154 -37.38 -11.93 10.59
CA THR A 154 -36.90 -11.86 9.20
C THR A 154 -35.37 -11.82 9.08
N ASN A 155 -34.66 -11.36 10.11
CA ASN A 155 -33.20 -11.22 10.10
C ASN A 155 -32.57 -11.61 11.47
N PRO A 156 -32.73 -12.86 11.95
CA PRO A 156 -32.26 -13.28 13.27
C PRO A 156 -30.74 -13.14 13.44
N GLU A 157 -29.97 -13.39 12.38
CA GLU A 157 -28.51 -13.24 12.39
C GLU A 157 -28.08 -11.77 12.60
N LEU A 158 -28.80 -10.82 12.01
CA LEU A 158 -28.53 -9.40 12.17
C LEU A 158 -28.92 -8.92 13.57
N VAL A 159 -29.96 -9.51 14.17
CA VAL A 159 -30.40 -9.19 15.53
C VAL A 159 -29.36 -9.56 16.58
N ARG A 160 -28.46 -10.52 16.32
CA ARG A 160 -27.31 -10.77 17.21
C ARG A 160 -26.39 -9.55 17.36
N GLN A 161 -26.44 -8.63 16.41
CA GLN A 161 -25.69 -7.37 16.45
C GLN A 161 -26.52 -6.21 16.99
N TRP A 162 -27.76 -6.42 17.43
CA TRP A 162 -28.56 -5.38 18.07
C TRP A 162 -27.90 -4.97 19.38
N HIS A 163 -27.69 -3.68 19.59
CA HIS A 163 -27.02 -3.23 20.80
C HIS A 163 -27.87 -3.54 22.04
N PRO A 164 -27.32 -4.15 23.11
CA PRO A 164 -28.10 -4.65 24.25
C PRO A 164 -28.80 -3.56 25.06
N ILE A 165 -28.18 -2.38 25.22
CA ILE A 165 -28.70 -1.29 26.08
C ILE A 165 -29.01 0.04 25.36
N LYS A 166 -28.28 0.40 24.29
CA LYS A 166 -28.38 1.75 23.69
C LYS A 166 -29.65 2.03 22.88
N ASN A 167 -30.45 1.00 22.60
CA ASN A 167 -31.74 1.18 21.91
C ASN A 167 -32.91 1.41 22.89
N GLY A 168 -32.63 1.49 24.19
CA GLY A 168 -33.66 1.67 25.22
C GLY A 168 -34.73 0.58 25.12
N ASN A 169 -36.00 0.99 25.07
CA ASN A 169 -37.14 0.08 24.98
C ASN A 169 -37.44 -0.41 23.56
N LEU A 170 -36.72 0.06 22.53
CA LEU A 170 -36.94 -0.39 21.16
C LEU A 170 -36.34 -1.78 20.97
N THR A 171 -37.21 -2.75 20.63
CA THR A 171 -36.80 -4.14 20.38
C THR A 171 -36.83 -4.48 18.89
N PRO A 172 -36.06 -5.49 18.45
CA PRO A 172 -36.14 -6.00 17.08
C PRO A 172 -37.52 -6.52 16.67
N HIS A 173 -38.41 -6.81 17.63
CA HIS A 173 -39.80 -7.21 17.37
C HIS A 173 -40.72 -6.03 17.01
N ALA A 174 -40.28 -4.79 17.28
CA ALA A 174 -41.07 -3.57 17.09
C ALA A 174 -40.74 -2.82 15.79
N VAL A 175 -39.90 -3.40 14.93
CA VAL A 175 -39.43 -2.77 13.68
C VAL A 175 -39.39 -3.79 12.54
N THR A 176 -39.59 -3.33 11.30
CA THR A 176 -39.41 -4.16 10.10
C THR A 176 -38.00 -4.02 9.53
N TYR A 177 -37.57 -5.00 8.72
CA TYR A 177 -36.29 -4.97 8.02
C TYR A 177 -36.12 -3.76 7.07
N GLY A 178 -37.22 -3.16 6.59
CA GLY A 178 -37.22 -2.01 5.69
C GLY A 178 -37.21 -0.65 6.39
N SER A 179 -37.12 -0.61 7.72
CA SER A 179 -37.23 0.63 8.49
C SER A 179 -36.05 1.58 8.28
N ASN A 180 -36.35 2.88 8.13
CA ASN A 180 -35.33 3.95 8.09
C ASN A 180 -34.86 4.39 9.49
N LYS A 181 -35.37 3.79 10.57
CA LYS A 181 -34.94 4.14 11.93
C LYS A 181 -33.46 3.80 12.12
N ASN A 182 -32.69 4.78 12.57
CA ASN A 182 -31.35 4.57 13.08
C ASN A 182 -31.41 3.92 14.45
N VAL A 183 -30.62 2.87 14.63
CA VAL A 183 -30.48 2.13 15.89
C VAL A 183 -29.01 1.83 16.12
N TRP A 184 -28.67 1.58 17.38
CA TRP A 184 -27.34 1.16 17.78
C TRP A 184 -27.13 -0.33 17.49
N TRP A 185 -25.97 -0.64 16.91
CA TRP A 185 -25.47 -1.96 16.63
C TRP A 185 -24.18 -2.20 17.41
N LYS A 186 -23.91 -3.46 17.75
CA LYS A 186 -22.65 -3.91 18.35
C LYS A 186 -22.13 -5.13 17.59
N CYS A 187 -20.87 -5.12 17.17
CA CYS A 187 -20.23 -6.26 16.51
C CYS A 187 -19.72 -7.23 17.59
N ASP A 188 -19.76 -8.51 17.28
CA ASP A 188 -19.17 -9.58 18.08
C ASP A 188 -17.63 -9.60 18.06
N LYS A 189 -17.00 -8.94 17.08
CA LYS A 189 -15.54 -8.91 16.91
C LYS A 189 -14.79 -8.00 17.89
N GLY A 190 -15.48 -7.13 18.62
CA GLY A 190 -14.85 -6.25 19.59
C GLY A 190 -15.87 -5.46 20.41
N ASP A 191 -15.56 -5.27 21.69
CA ASP A 191 -16.50 -4.63 22.62
C ASP A 191 -16.77 -3.15 22.32
N ASP A 192 -15.80 -2.45 21.73
CA ASP A 192 -15.91 -1.06 21.29
C ASP A 192 -16.41 -0.91 19.85
N HIS A 193 -16.84 -2.01 19.21
CA HIS A 193 -17.40 -2.01 17.86
C HIS A 193 -18.88 -1.64 17.91
N GLU A 194 -19.16 -0.43 18.35
CA GLU A 194 -20.52 0.09 18.50
C GLU A 194 -20.75 1.23 17.51
N TRP A 195 -21.89 1.19 16.79
CA TRP A 195 -22.22 2.23 15.81
C TRP A 195 -23.71 2.38 15.60
N GLU A 196 -24.12 3.55 15.12
CA GLU A 196 -25.48 3.84 14.73
C GLU A 196 -25.64 3.69 13.22
N ALA A 197 -26.68 2.98 12.78
CA ALA A 197 -27.05 2.87 11.37
C ALA A 197 -28.54 2.55 11.22
N SER A 198 -29.14 2.94 10.09
CA SER A 198 -30.53 2.58 9.79
C SER A 198 -30.68 1.08 9.53
N ILE A 199 -31.81 0.52 9.96
CA ILE A 199 -32.11 -0.90 9.78
C ILE A 199 -32.08 -1.28 8.29
N VAL A 200 -32.68 -0.46 7.42
CA VAL A 200 -32.69 -0.70 5.97
C VAL A 200 -31.28 -0.71 5.34
N ASN A 201 -30.32 0.07 5.85
CA ASN A 201 -28.95 0.03 5.37
C ASN A 201 -28.26 -1.28 5.77
N ARG A 202 -28.52 -1.78 6.97
CA ARG A 202 -27.98 -3.06 7.45
C ARG A 202 -28.60 -4.26 6.73
N THR A 203 -29.87 -4.19 6.35
CA THR A 203 -30.58 -5.32 5.73
C THR A 203 -30.48 -5.32 4.20
N LYS A 204 -30.84 -4.22 3.52
CA LYS A 204 -30.88 -4.16 2.05
C LYS A 204 -29.54 -3.81 1.42
N ARG A 205 -28.76 -2.92 2.05
CA ARG A 205 -27.42 -2.53 1.54
C ARG A 205 -26.29 -3.37 2.14
N ASN A 206 -26.64 -4.24 3.10
CA ASN A 206 -25.71 -5.11 3.82
C ASN A 206 -24.47 -4.37 4.37
N SER A 207 -24.67 -3.15 4.90
CA SER A 207 -23.55 -2.41 5.50
C SER A 207 -23.06 -3.14 6.74
N GLY A 208 -21.74 -3.36 6.81
CA GLY A 208 -21.09 -4.06 7.91
C GLY A 208 -20.70 -3.17 9.09
N CYS A 209 -19.91 -3.73 10.00
CA CYS A 209 -19.30 -2.96 11.08
C CYS A 209 -18.25 -1.97 10.53
N PRO A 210 -18.40 -0.65 10.74
CA PRO A 210 -17.46 0.35 10.24
C PRO A 210 -16.09 0.28 10.92
N VAL A 211 -16.01 -0.29 12.13
CA VAL A 211 -14.73 -0.50 12.83
C VAL A 211 -13.92 -1.61 12.15
N CYS A 212 -14.56 -2.74 11.84
CA CYS A 212 -13.95 -3.81 11.06
C CYS A 212 -13.55 -3.35 9.65
N GLY A 213 -14.38 -2.49 9.04
CA GLY A 213 -14.11 -1.84 7.75
C GLY A 213 -12.96 -0.82 7.79
N ASN A 214 -12.55 -0.35 8.98
CA ASN A 214 -11.63 0.77 9.19
C ASN A 214 -12.18 2.14 8.76
N ASP A 215 -13.51 2.26 8.58
CA ASP A 215 -14.21 3.53 8.33
C ASP A 215 -14.43 4.32 9.63
N LYS A 216 -14.49 3.62 10.77
CA LYS A 216 -14.53 4.19 12.12
C LYS A 216 -13.33 3.70 12.92
N ILE A 217 -12.64 4.63 13.57
CA ILE A 217 -11.46 4.34 14.38
C ILE A 217 -11.85 4.40 15.86
N VAL A 218 -11.54 3.33 16.57
CA VAL A 218 -11.73 3.14 18.01
C VAL A 218 -10.44 2.54 18.60
N LEU A 219 -10.41 2.32 19.91
CA LEU A 219 -9.18 1.86 20.56
C LEU A 219 -8.73 0.50 20.04
N SER A 220 -9.63 -0.46 19.80
CA SER A 220 -9.25 -1.81 19.38
C SER A 220 -8.61 -1.88 17.97
N ASN A 221 -8.85 -0.90 17.10
CA ASN A 221 -8.35 -0.91 15.71
C ASN A 221 -7.37 0.23 15.39
N CYS A 222 -7.10 1.13 16.35
CA CYS A 222 -6.13 2.19 16.14
C CYS A 222 -4.70 1.66 16.05
N LEU A 223 -3.81 2.45 15.44
CA LEU A 223 -2.41 2.10 15.23
C LEU A 223 -1.68 1.90 16.56
N ALA A 224 -1.97 2.72 17.57
CA ALA A 224 -1.36 2.61 18.90
C ALA A 224 -1.55 1.22 19.53
N THR A 225 -2.78 0.69 19.45
CA THR A 225 -3.13 -0.62 20.02
C THR A 225 -2.66 -1.76 19.14
N THR A 226 -2.81 -1.64 17.81
CA THR A 226 -2.52 -2.74 16.88
C THR A 226 -1.04 -2.87 16.53
N ASN A 227 -0.26 -1.78 16.59
CA ASN A 227 1.18 -1.76 16.35
C ASN A 227 1.89 -0.75 17.28
N PRO A 228 2.05 -1.06 18.57
CA PRO A 228 2.67 -0.16 19.55
C PRO A 228 4.11 0.23 19.17
N GLU A 229 4.90 -0.70 18.62
CA GLU A 229 6.25 -0.38 18.14
C GLU A 229 6.27 0.64 17.01
N LEU A 230 5.29 0.56 16.09
CA LEU A 230 5.18 1.55 15.02
C LEU A 230 4.73 2.90 15.59
N ALA A 231 3.77 2.90 16.51
CA ALA A 231 3.29 4.11 17.17
C ALA A 231 4.39 4.84 17.96
N ARG A 232 5.39 4.10 18.49
CA ARG A 232 6.56 4.69 19.16
C ARG A 232 7.43 5.56 18.25
N GLU A 233 7.42 5.29 16.94
CA GLU A 233 8.10 6.11 15.93
C GLU A 233 7.24 7.29 15.42
N TRP A 234 6.04 7.48 15.95
CA TRP A 234 5.21 8.61 15.56
C TRP A 234 5.92 9.92 15.92
N HIS A 235 6.01 10.85 14.96
CA HIS A 235 6.67 12.11 15.26
C HIS A 235 5.90 12.89 16.34
N PRO A 236 6.57 13.36 17.41
CA PRO A 236 5.89 13.92 18.59
C PRO A 236 5.12 15.23 18.31
N THR A 237 5.61 16.09 17.41
CA THR A 237 5.03 17.42 17.19
C THR A 237 4.53 17.70 15.76
N LYS A 238 5.04 17.03 14.72
CA LYS A 238 4.75 17.38 13.32
C LYS A 238 3.43 16.85 12.75
N ASN A 239 2.72 15.99 13.50
CA ASN A 239 1.43 15.46 13.08
C ASN A 239 0.23 16.27 13.58
N ILE A 240 0.49 17.33 14.36
CA ILE A 240 -0.43 18.38 14.86
C ILE A 240 -1.73 17.82 15.48
N LYS A 241 -2.70 17.44 14.65
CA LYS A 241 -4.02 16.94 15.08
C LYS A 241 -4.15 15.42 15.05
N LEU A 242 -3.24 14.72 14.37
CA LEU A 242 -3.28 13.27 14.24
C LEU A 242 -2.39 12.61 15.28
N THR A 243 -2.98 11.67 16.02
CA THR A 243 -2.28 10.79 16.96
C THR A 243 -2.32 9.35 16.46
N PRO A 244 -1.46 8.46 16.98
CA PRO A 244 -1.55 7.02 16.69
C PRO A 244 -2.89 6.39 17.09
N PHE A 245 -3.68 7.03 17.95
CA PHE A 245 -5.03 6.59 18.31
C PHE A 245 -6.09 6.97 17.26
N GLY A 246 -5.79 7.92 16.37
CA GLY A 246 -6.71 8.46 15.37
C GLY A 246 -6.49 7.92 13.95
N VAL A 247 -5.66 6.89 13.77
CA VAL A 247 -5.38 6.24 12.48
C VAL A 247 -5.31 4.73 12.64
N THR A 248 -5.55 3.98 11.57
CA THR A 248 -5.26 2.53 11.53
C THR A 248 -3.95 2.26 10.79
N GLU A 249 -3.40 1.05 10.93
CA GLU A 249 -2.24 0.61 10.15
C GLU A 249 -2.46 0.61 8.63
N LYS A 250 -3.72 0.60 8.18
CA LYS A 250 -4.08 0.60 6.75
C LYS A 250 -4.24 2.01 6.17
N SER A 251 -4.13 3.05 7.00
CA SER A 251 -4.26 4.43 6.58
C SER A 251 -3.26 4.78 5.47
N THR A 252 -3.75 5.44 4.42
CA THR A 252 -2.96 5.94 3.29
C THR A 252 -2.49 7.39 3.49
N ASN A 253 -2.96 8.06 4.54
CA ASN A 253 -2.57 9.44 4.85
C ASN A 253 -1.10 9.50 5.30
N LYS A 254 -0.30 10.33 4.63
CA LYS A 254 1.12 10.50 4.94
C LYS A 254 1.32 11.34 6.21
N VAL A 255 1.95 10.73 7.20
CA VAL A 255 2.31 11.33 8.50
C VAL A 255 3.83 11.40 8.65
N TRP A 256 4.28 12.20 9.60
CA TRP A 256 5.68 12.30 10.00
C TRP A 256 6.04 11.22 11.00
N TRP A 257 7.21 10.62 10.78
CA TRP A 257 7.83 9.61 11.65
C TRP A 257 9.16 10.14 12.16
N LYS A 258 9.58 9.69 13.34
CA LYS A 258 10.89 9.94 13.93
C LYS A 258 11.46 8.61 14.45
N CYS A 259 12.65 8.24 13.99
CA CYS A 259 13.36 7.06 14.47
C CYS A 259 14.10 7.38 15.76
N ASP A 260 14.18 6.42 16.67
CA ASP A 260 14.90 6.52 17.94
C ASP A 260 16.44 6.51 17.80
N LYS A 261 16.96 6.10 16.64
CA LYS A 261 18.41 6.04 16.38
C LYS A 261 19.09 7.39 16.12
N GLY A 262 18.32 8.46 15.90
CA GLY A 262 18.91 9.78 15.69
C GLY A 262 17.86 10.89 15.62
N ASP A 263 18.19 12.06 16.17
CA ASP A 263 17.25 13.16 16.27
C ASP A 263 16.82 13.75 14.93
N ASP A 264 17.68 13.68 13.91
CA ASP A 264 17.39 14.12 12.55
C ASP A 264 16.81 13.01 11.65
N HIS A 265 16.48 11.84 12.22
CA HIS A 265 15.90 10.71 11.49
C HIS A 265 14.40 10.89 11.35
N GLU A 266 14.00 11.87 10.58
CA GLU A 266 12.60 12.22 10.37
C GLU A 266 12.19 12.04 8.90
N TRP A 267 11.01 11.47 8.65
CA TRP A 267 10.51 11.29 7.28
C TRP A 267 8.99 11.24 7.20
N ARG A 268 8.44 11.34 5.98
CA ARG A 268 7.02 11.23 5.72
C ARG A 268 6.68 9.93 5.00
N ALA A 269 5.73 9.18 5.54
CA ALA A 269 5.17 7.98 4.94
C ALA A 269 3.76 7.74 5.49
N SER A 270 2.93 6.98 4.78
CA SER A 270 1.65 6.52 5.35
C SER A 270 1.88 5.34 6.31
N PRO A 271 1.04 5.11 7.33
CA PRO A 271 1.12 3.91 8.17
C PRO A 271 1.18 2.60 7.37
N LEU A 272 0.38 2.49 6.30
CA LEU A 272 0.35 1.33 5.40
C LEU A 272 1.72 1.03 4.79
N MET A 273 2.45 2.06 4.37
CA MET A 273 3.78 1.90 3.78
C MET A 273 4.84 1.72 4.87
N ARG A 274 4.78 2.52 5.95
CA ARG A 274 5.76 2.48 7.03
C ARG A 274 5.83 1.09 7.66
N LYS A 275 4.72 0.36 7.80
CA LYS A 275 4.71 -1.03 8.29
C LYS A 275 5.66 -1.97 7.52
N LYS A 276 5.99 -1.65 6.26
CA LYS A 276 6.83 -2.48 5.37
C LYS A 276 8.26 -1.95 5.18
N THR A 277 8.57 -0.74 5.62
CA THR A 277 9.83 -0.05 5.30
C THR A 277 10.55 0.42 6.55
N SER A 278 11.86 0.24 6.63
CA SER A 278 12.68 0.78 7.72
C SER A 278 12.91 2.30 7.62
N CYS A 279 13.48 2.90 8.68
CA CYS A 279 13.90 4.30 8.66
C CYS A 279 14.85 4.57 7.46
N PRO A 280 14.50 5.49 6.54
CA PRO A 280 15.26 5.73 5.32
C PRO A 280 16.63 6.36 5.58
N VAL A 281 16.82 7.02 6.73
CA VAL A 281 18.12 7.58 7.13
C VAL A 281 19.09 6.47 7.53
N CYS A 282 18.63 5.54 8.38
CA CYS A 282 19.43 4.40 8.83
C CYS A 282 19.93 3.52 7.67
N VAL A 283 19.12 3.36 6.63
CA VAL A 283 19.50 2.58 5.43
C VAL A 283 20.12 3.43 4.31
N ASN A 284 20.50 4.68 4.60
CA ASN A 284 21.14 5.62 3.67
C ASN A 284 20.34 5.95 2.39
N LEU A 285 19.02 5.79 2.42
CA LEU A 285 18.11 6.23 1.35
C LEU A 285 17.77 7.73 1.45
N LYS A 286 17.86 8.30 2.65
CA LYS A 286 17.77 9.74 2.91
C LYS A 286 19.04 10.20 3.61
N ILE A 287 19.66 11.26 3.09
CA ILE A 287 20.86 11.86 3.70
C ILE A 287 20.43 13.05 4.57
N VAL A 288 20.95 13.05 5.79
CA VAL A 288 20.81 14.10 6.81
C VAL A 288 22.17 14.31 7.47
N ASN A 289 22.27 15.23 8.43
CA ASN A 289 23.55 15.59 9.02
C ASN A 289 24.23 14.39 9.70
N SER A 290 23.49 13.59 10.48
CA SER A 290 24.05 12.47 11.24
C SER A 290 24.61 11.31 10.38
N ASN A 291 24.19 11.16 9.12
CA ASN A 291 24.66 10.09 8.23
C ASN A 291 25.40 10.57 6.98
N CYS A 292 25.61 11.88 6.82
CA CYS A 292 26.37 12.41 5.69
C CYS A 292 27.88 12.11 5.81
N LEU A 293 28.58 12.20 4.68
CA LEU A 293 30.01 11.95 4.59
C LEU A 293 30.81 12.96 5.43
N ALA A 294 30.40 14.22 5.47
CA ALA A 294 31.08 15.26 6.23
C ALA A 294 31.19 14.91 7.73
N THR A 295 30.07 14.45 8.29
CA THR A 295 29.93 14.15 9.72
C THR A 295 30.54 12.79 10.06
N THR A 296 30.25 11.76 9.26
CA THR A 296 30.72 10.39 9.55
C THR A 296 32.19 10.17 9.20
N HIS A 297 32.71 10.86 8.17
CA HIS A 297 34.06 10.65 7.65
C HIS A 297 34.75 11.97 7.28
N PRO A 298 34.99 12.88 8.25
CA PRO A 298 35.52 14.23 7.99
C PRO A 298 36.87 14.23 7.27
N LYS A 299 37.73 13.23 7.51
CA LYS A 299 39.02 13.11 6.83
C LYS A 299 38.88 12.83 5.33
N ILE A 300 37.87 12.05 4.94
CA ILE A 300 37.56 11.79 3.52
C ILE A 300 36.89 13.02 2.92
N ALA A 301 35.95 13.64 3.64
CA ALA A 301 35.26 14.86 3.21
C ALA A 301 36.21 16.04 2.96
N LYS A 302 37.29 16.18 3.75
CA LYS A 302 38.35 17.19 3.50
C LYS A 302 39.07 17.03 2.16
N GLN A 303 38.98 15.86 1.53
CA GLN A 303 39.54 15.61 0.20
C GLN A 303 38.50 15.81 -0.92
N TRP A 304 37.33 16.37 -0.62
CA TRP A 304 36.34 16.73 -1.63
C TRP A 304 36.92 17.78 -2.56
N HIS A 305 36.72 17.59 -3.86
CA HIS A 305 37.20 18.60 -4.81
C HIS A 305 36.39 19.90 -4.67
N PRO A 306 37.03 21.09 -4.58
CA PRO A 306 36.34 22.35 -4.28
C PRO A 306 35.35 22.81 -5.35
N THR A 307 35.63 22.57 -6.64
CA THR A 307 34.80 23.12 -7.75
C THR A 307 34.21 22.08 -8.71
N LYS A 308 34.81 20.90 -8.88
CA LYS A 308 34.40 19.92 -9.91
C LYS A 308 33.14 19.09 -9.60
N ASN A 309 32.52 19.26 -8.42
CA ASN A 309 31.33 18.51 -8.01
C ASN A 309 30.01 19.28 -8.19
N GLY A 310 30.06 20.47 -8.82
CA GLY A 310 28.89 21.33 -8.96
C GLY A 310 28.29 21.67 -7.60
N ASN A 311 26.98 21.50 -7.46
CA ASN A 311 26.26 21.81 -6.22
C ASN A 311 26.34 20.70 -5.15
N LEU A 312 27.01 19.57 -5.44
CA LEU A 312 27.13 18.49 -4.46
C LEU A 312 28.21 18.79 -3.44
N THR A 313 27.86 18.61 -2.18
CA THR A 313 28.75 18.74 -1.04
C THR A 313 28.88 17.40 -0.29
N PRO A 314 29.88 17.27 0.60
CA PRO A 314 29.96 16.14 1.51
C PRO A 314 28.76 15.99 2.47
N LEU A 315 27.87 16.99 2.55
CA LEU A 315 26.63 16.93 3.34
C LEU A 315 25.50 16.19 2.59
N ASP A 316 25.62 16.02 1.27
CA ASP A 316 24.54 15.49 0.42
C ASP A 316 24.65 13.99 0.11
N ILE A 317 25.74 13.34 0.52
CA ILE A 317 25.98 11.91 0.28
C ILE A 317 26.43 11.19 1.54
N SER A 318 26.16 9.88 1.62
CA SER A 318 26.77 9.00 2.62
C SER A 318 28.13 8.46 2.16
N VAL A 319 28.90 7.92 3.09
CA VAL A 319 30.15 7.20 2.78
C VAL A 319 29.92 5.98 1.88
N GLY A 320 28.75 5.34 1.95
CA GLY A 320 28.40 4.17 1.14
C GLY A 320 27.89 4.49 -0.27
N SER A 321 27.86 5.76 -0.67
CA SER A 321 27.31 6.15 -1.96
C SER A 321 28.14 5.61 -3.14
N ALA A 322 27.45 5.03 -4.12
CA ALA A 322 28.03 4.60 -5.39
C ALA A 322 28.25 5.76 -6.37
N LYS A 323 27.74 6.97 -6.06
CA LYS A 323 27.88 8.15 -6.92
C LYS A 323 29.34 8.53 -7.06
N LYS A 324 29.83 8.61 -8.31
CA LYS A 324 31.20 9.03 -8.60
C LYS A 324 31.32 10.55 -8.48
N VAL A 325 32.23 11.01 -7.63
CA VAL A 325 32.54 12.43 -7.39
C VAL A 325 34.04 12.66 -7.52
N TRP A 326 34.42 13.92 -7.74
CA TRP A 326 35.80 14.35 -7.82
C TRP A 326 36.39 14.58 -6.43
N TRP A 327 37.64 14.16 -6.26
CA TRP A 327 38.42 14.30 -5.04
C TRP A 327 39.73 15.02 -5.37
N LYS A 328 40.27 15.75 -4.39
CA LYS A 328 41.58 16.40 -4.47
C LYS A 328 42.43 15.98 -3.27
N CYS A 329 43.67 15.55 -3.53
CA CYS A 329 44.61 15.16 -2.47
C CYS A 329 45.27 16.41 -1.90
N ASN A 330 45.59 16.40 -0.61
CA ASN A 330 46.36 17.46 0.02
C ASN A 330 47.88 17.34 -0.20
N LYS A 331 48.35 16.29 -0.88
CA LYS A 331 49.79 16.04 -1.13
C LYS A 331 50.32 16.60 -2.45
N GLY A 332 49.42 17.02 -3.35
CA GLY A 332 49.77 17.55 -4.66
C GLY A 332 48.56 18.26 -5.25
N ASP A 333 48.77 19.41 -5.87
CA ASP A 333 47.68 20.25 -6.39
C ASP A 333 47.00 19.66 -7.63
N ASP A 334 47.73 18.84 -8.37
CA ASP A 334 47.34 18.10 -9.56
C ASP A 334 46.72 16.72 -9.24
N HIS A 335 46.74 16.31 -7.97
CA HIS A 335 46.21 15.01 -7.52
C HIS A 335 44.68 15.03 -7.43
N GLU A 336 44.03 15.04 -8.59
CA GLU A 336 42.58 15.08 -8.74
C GLU A 336 42.06 13.82 -9.41
N TRP A 337 41.08 13.15 -8.81
CA TRP A 337 40.55 11.89 -9.38
C TRP A 337 39.06 11.72 -9.12
N LYS A 338 38.41 10.92 -9.97
CA LYS A 338 36.98 10.64 -9.92
C LYS A 338 36.70 9.22 -9.43
N THR A 339 36.05 9.08 -8.28
CA THR A 339 35.60 7.77 -7.75
C THR A 339 34.42 7.95 -6.81
N SER A 340 33.74 6.86 -6.44
CA SER A 340 32.66 6.90 -5.46
C SER A 340 33.17 6.93 -4.02
N SER A 341 32.39 7.51 -3.10
CA SER A 341 32.72 7.51 -1.67
C SER A 341 32.77 6.08 -1.11
N ALA A 342 31.92 5.16 -1.59
CA ALA A 342 31.98 3.76 -1.18
C ALA A 342 33.35 3.12 -1.43
N LYS A 343 33.98 3.41 -2.57
CA LYS A 343 35.31 2.88 -2.91
C LYS A 343 36.44 3.52 -2.10
N ARG A 344 36.23 4.74 -1.58
CA ARG A 344 37.20 5.43 -0.71
C ARG A 344 37.35 4.72 0.64
N LEU A 345 36.29 4.07 1.13
CA LEU A 345 36.32 3.31 2.39
C LEU A 345 37.24 2.07 2.30
N TYR A 346 37.25 1.39 1.14
CA TYR A 346 38.02 0.16 0.91
C TYR A 346 39.46 0.42 0.41
N GLY A 347 40.07 1.56 0.74
CA GLY A 347 41.50 1.79 0.52
C GLY A 347 41.90 2.33 -0.86
N ARG A 348 40.97 2.72 -1.75
CA ARG A 348 41.31 3.53 -2.94
C ARG A 348 41.59 4.98 -2.53
N ASN A 349 42.78 5.18 -1.98
CA ASN A 349 43.36 6.50 -1.69
C ASN A 349 43.82 7.18 -3.00
N CYS A 350 44.40 8.37 -2.88
CA CYS A 350 44.92 9.12 -4.02
C CYS A 350 45.77 8.22 -4.94
N PRO A 351 45.36 8.01 -6.21
CA PRO A 351 46.06 7.09 -7.11
C PRO A 351 47.47 7.59 -7.47
N PHE A 352 47.67 8.91 -7.47
CA PHE A 352 48.94 9.57 -7.74
C PHE A 352 49.96 9.40 -6.60
N CYS A 353 49.52 9.03 -5.39
CA CYS A 353 50.42 8.81 -4.26
C CYS A 353 50.86 7.35 -4.08
N THR A 354 50.45 6.43 -4.97
CA THR A 354 50.74 4.98 -4.81
C THR A 354 51.65 4.46 -5.93
N LEU A 355 52.80 3.87 -5.55
CA LEU A 355 53.76 3.27 -6.49
C LEU A 355 53.32 1.89 -7.03
N THR A 356 52.25 1.30 -6.46
CA THR A 356 51.68 -0.02 -6.82
C THR A 356 51.63 -0.25 -8.35
N PRO A 357 52.20 -1.36 -8.88
CA PRO A 357 52.62 -2.56 -8.14
C PRO A 357 54.03 -2.52 -7.52
N GLN A 358 54.90 -1.57 -7.86
CA GLN A 358 56.29 -1.55 -7.39
C GLN A 358 56.43 -0.87 -6.03
N SER A 359 57.37 -1.34 -5.21
CA SER A 359 57.69 -0.70 -3.92
C SER A 359 58.85 0.28 -4.04
N LYS A 360 58.91 1.31 -3.19
CA LYS A 360 60.06 2.24 -3.18
C LYS A 360 61.35 1.50 -2.78
N GLN A 361 61.25 0.55 -1.85
CA GLN A 361 62.36 -0.25 -1.35
C GLN A 361 63.01 -1.08 -2.46
N GLU A 362 62.20 -1.84 -3.21
CA GLU A 362 62.62 -2.56 -4.42
C GLU A 362 63.35 -1.63 -5.40
N LEU A 363 62.72 -0.49 -5.74
CA LEU A 363 63.31 0.44 -6.70
C LEU A 363 64.62 1.05 -6.20
N THR A 364 64.75 1.31 -4.88
CA THR A 364 66.04 1.74 -4.30
C THR A 364 67.14 0.72 -4.60
N ILE A 365 66.91 -0.56 -4.30
CA ILE A 365 67.91 -1.61 -4.55
C ILE A 365 68.23 -1.70 -6.05
N THR A 366 67.21 -1.71 -6.90
CA THR A 366 67.34 -1.76 -8.36
C THR A 366 68.25 -0.65 -8.89
N PHE A 367 68.00 0.60 -8.51
CA PHE A 367 68.77 1.74 -9.02
C PHE A 367 70.22 1.73 -8.52
N GLU A 368 70.48 1.25 -7.30
CA GLU A 368 71.84 1.09 -6.82
C GLU A 368 72.59 0.00 -7.60
N LEU A 369 71.95 -1.15 -7.84
CA LEU A 369 72.56 -2.24 -8.62
C LEU A 369 72.84 -1.85 -10.08
N MET A 370 72.03 -0.98 -10.68
CA MET A 370 72.27 -0.44 -12.03
C MET A 370 73.58 0.35 -12.16
N LYS A 371 74.16 0.84 -11.06
CA LYS A 371 75.50 1.47 -11.07
C LYS A 371 76.62 0.47 -11.33
N LEU A 372 76.39 -0.81 -11.01
CA LEU A 372 77.38 -1.87 -11.03
C LEU A 372 77.15 -2.84 -12.18
N PHE A 373 75.89 -3.15 -12.48
CA PHE A 373 75.47 -4.12 -13.49
C PHE A 373 74.71 -3.42 -14.63
N LYS A 374 75.07 -3.77 -15.87
CA LYS A 374 74.38 -3.26 -17.06
C LYS A 374 73.11 -4.09 -17.34
N ASN A 375 72.17 -3.48 -18.06
CA ASN A 375 70.96 -4.11 -18.59
C ASN A 375 69.96 -4.64 -17.54
N ILE A 376 69.96 -4.09 -16.33
CA ILE A 376 68.85 -4.30 -15.39
C ILE A 376 67.66 -3.44 -15.86
N ASP A 377 66.49 -4.06 -16.07
CA ASP A 377 65.24 -3.34 -16.33
C ASP A 377 64.58 -2.97 -14.99
N PRO A 378 64.35 -1.67 -14.70
CA PRO A 378 63.68 -1.26 -13.48
C PRO A 378 62.25 -1.76 -13.31
N LYS A 379 61.62 -2.31 -14.36
CA LYS A 379 60.28 -2.93 -14.30
C LYS A 379 60.33 -4.40 -13.85
N GLY A 380 61.51 -4.94 -13.56
CA GLY A 380 61.72 -6.34 -13.24
C GLY A 380 61.66 -7.25 -14.47
N LEU A 381 61.67 -8.56 -14.25
CA LEU A 381 61.57 -9.57 -15.32
C LEU A 381 60.21 -10.30 -15.23
N LYS A 382 59.55 -10.49 -16.37
CA LYS A 382 58.39 -11.37 -16.47
C LYS A 382 58.78 -12.64 -17.22
N THR A 383 58.68 -13.78 -16.55
CA THR A 383 58.98 -15.10 -17.12
C THR A 383 57.83 -16.08 -16.88
N ARG A 384 57.81 -17.20 -17.59
CA ARG A 384 56.84 -18.28 -17.35
C ARG A 384 57.48 -19.33 -16.45
N LEU A 385 56.93 -19.50 -15.25
CA LEU A 385 57.28 -20.63 -14.36
C LEU A 385 56.08 -21.57 -14.31
N GLU A 386 56.28 -22.85 -14.63
CA GLU A 386 55.21 -23.86 -14.75
C GLU A 386 54.02 -23.38 -15.62
N GLY A 387 54.32 -22.75 -16.76
CA GLY A 387 53.30 -22.25 -17.69
C GLY A 387 52.54 -20.98 -17.26
N ARG A 388 52.79 -20.45 -16.05
CA ARG A 388 52.17 -19.20 -15.56
C ARG A 388 53.15 -18.03 -15.64
N LEU A 389 52.67 -16.88 -16.14
CA LEU A 389 53.47 -15.65 -16.15
C LEU A 389 53.67 -15.14 -14.72
N ARG A 390 54.92 -15.07 -14.26
CA ARG A 390 55.32 -14.57 -12.95
C ARG A 390 56.29 -13.41 -13.11
N ALA A 391 56.18 -12.45 -12.19
CA ALA A 391 57.09 -11.31 -12.10
C ALA A 391 58.20 -11.63 -11.09
N ILE A 392 59.41 -11.20 -11.43
CA ILE A 392 60.61 -11.16 -10.60
C ILE A 392 60.96 -9.69 -10.41
N ASP A 393 61.14 -9.26 -9.17
CA ASP A 393 61.29 -7.84 -8.83
C ASP A 393 62.56 -7.24 -9.45
N ILE A 394 63.70 -7.92 -9.31
CA ILE A 394 64.97 -7.48 -9.90
C ILE A 394 65.66 -8.66 -10.57
N PHE A 395 66.13 -8.47 -11.79
CA PHE A 395 66.91 -9.47 -12.51
C PHE A 395 68.24 -8.86 -12.98
N ILE A 396 69.35 -9.55 -12.70
CA ILE A 396 70.69 -9.19 -13.14
C ILE A 396 71.11 -10.17 -14.26
N PRO A 397 70.99 -9.78 -15.55
CA PRO A 397 71.21 -10.71 -16.66
C PRO A 397 72.62 -11.31 -16.68
N LYS A 398 73.64 -10.50 -16.36
CA LYS A 398 75.05 -10.94 -16.35
C LYS A 398 75.29 -12.15 -15.43
N LEU A 399 74.51 -12.27 -14.36
CA LEU A 399 74.68 -13.31 -13.33
C LEU A 399 73.60 -14.39 -13.37
N ASN A 400 72.63 -14.28 -14.28
CA ASN A 400 71.37 -15.03 -14.23
C ASN A 400 70.74 -15.05 -12.81
N LEU A 401 70.76 -13.88 -12.14
CA LEU A 401 70.37 -13.73 -10.74
C LEU A 401 69.06 -12.98 -10.60
N CYS A 402 68.10 -13.61 -9.92
CA CYS A 402 66.86 -13.03 -9.45
C CYS A 402 67.04 -12.48 -8.02
N ILE A 403 66.44 -11.33 -7.75
CA ILE A 403 66.31 -10.79 -6.41
C ILE A 403 64.83 -10.47 -6.18
N GLU A 404 64.28 -11.01 -5.09
CA GLU A 404 62.88 -10.82 -4.68
C GLU A 404 62.85 -9.99 -3.40
N PHE A 405 62.05 -8.92 -3.37
CA PHE A 405 61.84 -8.11 -2.17
C PHE A 405 60.53 -8.50 -1.48
N ASP A 406 60.65 -9.30 -0.43
CA ASP A 406 59.51 -9.79 0.33
C ASP A 406 59.14 -8.80 1.44
N GLY A 407 58.24 -7.86 1.11
CA GLY A 407 57.67 -6.96 2.11
C GLY A 407 56.86 -7.71 3.17
N SER A 408 57.11 -7.42 4.45
CA SER A 408 56.54 -8.17 5.59
C SER A 408 55.01 -8.21 5.59
N TYR A 409 54.35 -7.15 5.13
CA TYR A 409 52.90 -7.08 5.01
C TYR A 409 52.34 -8.04 3.94
N TRP A 410 52.99 -8.15 2.79
CA TRP A 410 52.50 -8.94 1.65
C TRP A 410 52.86 -10.42 1.74
N HIS A 411 53.95 -10.74 2.45
CA HIS A 411 54.49 -12.09 2.62
C HIS A 411 54.26 -12.68 4.02
N LYS A 412 53.48 -11.99 4.87
CA LYS A 412 53.04 -12.54 6.15
C LYS A 412 52.34 -13.88 5.93
N ASP A 413 52.78 -14.91 6.66
CA ASP A 413 52.22 -16.28 6.62
C ASP A 413 52.31 -16.97 5.24
N LYS A 414 53.19 -16.49 4.34
CA LYS A 414 53.39 -17.05 2.98
C LYS A 414 54.72 -17.78 2.79
N ARG A 415 55.41 -18.16 3.87
CA ARG A 415 56.74 -18.77 3.80
C ARG A 415 56.81 -19.98 2.85
N ASP A 416 55.80 -20.84 2.85
CA ASP A 416 55.79 -22.04 2.00
C ASP A 416 55.54 -21.69 0.52
N ILE A 417 54.65 -20.73 0.25
CA ILE A 417 54.40 -20.20 -1.11
C ILE A 417 55.66 -19.54 -1.67
N ASP A 418 56.34 -18.76 -0.82
CA ASP A 418 57.62 -18.15 -1.11
C ASP A 418 58.63 -19.25 -1.48
N LYS A 419 58.79 -20.26 -0.62
CA LYS A 419 59.72 -21.38 -0.86
C LYS A 419 59.45 -22.08 -2.20
N ILE A 420 58.19 -22.35 -2.53
CA ILE A 420 57.77 -22.95 -3.80
C ILE A 420 58.21 -22.08 -4.99
N LYS A 421 57.98 -20.75 -4.92
CA LYS A 421 58.44 -19.83 -5.99
C LYS A 421 59.97 -19.89 -6.15
N SER A 422 60.70 -19.99 -5.04
CA SER A 422 62.16 -20.16 -5.07
C SER A 422 62.57 -21.46 -5.75
N GLU A 423 61.95 -22.58 -5.41
CA GLU A 423 62.20 -23.89 -6.02
C GLU A 423 61.96 -23.86 -7.53
N MET A 424 60.83 -23.28 -7.98
CA MET A 424 60.55 -23.08 -9.41
C MET A 424 61.62 -22.24 -10.14
N LEU A 425 62.15 -21.19 -9.49
CA LEU A 425 63.21 -20.36 -10.07
C LEU A 425 64.52 -21.15 -10.20
N PHE A 426 64.85 -21.98 -9.21
CA PHE A 426 66.03 -22.84 -9.26
C PHE A 426 65.92 -23.90 -10.36
N GLU A 427 64.75 -24.50 -10.55
CA GLU A 427 64.49 -25.48 -11.61
C GLU A 427 64.68 -24.90 -13.02
N GLU A 428 64.30 -23.64 -13.23
CA GLU A 428 64.55 -22.90 -14.48
C GLU A 428 66.00 -22.36 -14.60
N GLY A 429 66.88 -22.72 -13.66
CA GLY A 429 68.30 -22.40 -13.70
C GLY A 429 68.68 -21.02 -13.18
N PHE A 430 67.75 -20.27 -12.58
CA PHE A 430 68.05 -18.98 -11.97
C PHE A 430 68.78 -19.14 -10.64
N LYS A 431 69.64 -18.17 -10.31
CA LYS A 431 70.11 -17.96 -8.93
C LYS A 431 69.16 -17.00 -8.22
N LEU A 432 69.06 -17.10 -6.89
CA LEU A 432 68.11 -16.31 -6.11
C LEU A 432 68.74 -15.75 -4.83
N ILE A 433 68.50 -14.47 -4.58
CA ILE A 433 68.63 -13.83 -3.27
C ILE A 433 67.26 -13.27 -2.90
N ARG A 434 66.73 -13.59 -1.72
CA ARG A 434 65.53 -12.93 -1.21
C ARG A 434 65.89 -11.88 -0.17
N VAL A 435 65.29 -10.71 -0.28
CA VAL A 435 65.33 -9.68 0.74
C VAL A 435 64.07 -9.82 1.59
N ARG A 436 64.23 -10.31 2.82
CA ARG A 436 63.14 -10.58 3.76
C ARG A 436 63.02 -9.42 4.73
N GLU A 437 61.95 -8.64 4.66
CA GLU A 437 61.70 -7.54 5.61
C GLU A 437 61.26 -8.07 6.98
N GLU A 438 61.83 -7.56 8.07
CA GLU A 438 61.45 -7.99 9.43
C GLU A 438 59.93 -7.84 9.68
N PRO A 439 59.28 -8.86 10.30
CA PRO A 439 59.86 -9.97 11.05
C PRO A 439 60.00 -11.28 10.24
N LEU A 440 60.02 -11.22 8.90
CA LEU A 440 60.14 -12.42 8.08
C LEU A 440 61.47 -13.14 8.33
N LYS A 441 61.40 -14.45 8.59
CA LYS A 441 62.60 -15.29 8.72
C LYS A 441 63.18 -15.63 7.36
N LYS A 442 64.49 -15.91 7.33
CA LYS A 442 65.18 -16.50 6.18
C LYS A 442 64.54 -17.84 5.80
N ILE A 443 64.49 -18.09 4.50
CA ILE A 443 64.13 -19.38 3.89
C ILE A 443 65.42 -20.13 3.53
N TYR A 444 66.38 -19.41 2.92
CA TYR A 444 67.69 -19.92 2.54
C TYR A 444 68.82 -19.09 3.13
N ASP A 445 70.04 -19.64 3.17
CA ASP A 445 71.22 -18.93 3.68
C ASP A 445 71.61 -17.72 2.82
N THR A 446 71.22 -17.75 1.55
CA THR A 446 71.40 -16.66 0.59
C THR A 446 70.46 -15.48 0.84
N ASP A 447 69.50 -15.59 1.75
CA ASP A 447 68.56 -14.51 2.04
C ASP A 447 69.21 -13.38 2.86
N VAL A 448 68.84 -12.15 2.52
CA VAL A 448 69.22 -10.92 3.22
C VAL A 448 68.05 -10.44 4.07
N ILE A 449 68.32 -10.05 5.32
CA ILE A 449 67.28 -9.47 6.20
C ILE A 449 67.30 -7.95 6.05
N SER A 450 66.15 -7.39 5.69
CA SER A 450 65.91 -5.96 5.73
C SER A 450 65.29 -5.57 7.07
N LYS A 451 66.07 -4.85 7.88
CA LYS A 451 65.66 -4.40 9.22
C LYS A 451 64.67 -3.24 9.15
N LYS A 452 63.96 -3.01 10.25
CA LYS A 452 63.13 -1.81 10.45
C LYS A 452 63.81 -0.80 11.39
N PRO A 453 63.90 0.49 11.03
CA PRO A 453 63.45 1.10 9.77
C PRO A 453 64.29 0.66 8.56
N TYR A 454 63.68 0.69 7.37
CA TYR A 454 64.34 0.28 6.12
C TYR A 454 65.58 1.13 5.84
N ASP A 455 66.72 0.47 5.66
CA ASP A 455 67.97 1.07 5.21
C ASP A 455 68.38 0.46 3.86
N GLY A 456 68.14 1.21 2.79
CA GLY A 456 68.44 0.76 1.43
C GLY A 456 69.94 0.57 1.17
N LYS A 457 70.81 1.31 1.87
CA LYS A 457 72.25 1.19 1.71
C LYS A 457 72.76 -0.10 2.37
N GLN A 458 72.32 -0.37 3.60
CA GLN A 458 72.63 -1.62 4.29
C GLN A 458 72.15 -2.83 3.50
N VAL A 459 70.88 -2.85 3.08
CA VAL A 459 70.31 -3.95 2.30
C VAL A 459 71.07 -4.17 0.99
N THR A 460 71.40 -3.09 0.27
CA THR A 460 72.17 -3.20 -0.99
C THR A 460 73.58 -3.75 -0.74
N ASN A 461 74.27 -3.29 0.31
CA ASN A 461 75.59 -3.79 0.68
C ASN A 461 75.55 -5.29 1.04
N ASP A 462 74.50 -5.74 1.72
CA ASP A 462 74.32 -7.15 2.10
C ASP A 462 74.05 -8.02 0.86
N ILE A 463 73.22 -7.55 -0.08
CA ILE A 463 73.01 -8.20 -1.38
C ILE A 463 74.34 -8.31 -2.14
N LEU A 464 75.12 -7.25 -2.20
CA LEU A 464 76.41 -7.24 -2.90
C LEU A 464 77.42 -8.18 -2.25
N SER A 465 77.42 -8.27 -0.91
CA SER A 465 78.24 -9.23 -0.17
C SER A 465 77.81 -10.67 -0.47
N MET A 466 76.50 -10.90 -0.55
CA MET A 466 75.95 -12.20 -0.92
C MET A 466 76.32 -12.57 -2.36
N ILE A 467 76.25 -11.62 -3.31
CA ILE A 467 76.72 -11.81 -4.68
C ILE A 467 78.21 -12.18 -4.72
N LEU A 468 79.07 -11.50 -3.95
CA LEU A 468 80.49 -11.83 -3.86
C LEU A 468 80.74 -13.23 -3.27
N SER A 469 79.84 -13.74 -2.44
CA SER A 469 79.96 -15.08 -1.84
C SER A 469 79.46 -16.22 -2.74
N ILE A 470 78.50 -15.94 -3.63
CA ILE A 470 77.85 -16.96 -4.48
C ILE A 470 78.53 -17.06 -5.86
N PHE A 471 79.15 -15.99 -6.35
CA PHE A 471 79.65 -15.91 -7.72
C PHE A 471 81.16 -15.63 -7.79
N GLU A 472 81.84 -16.35 -8.67
CA GLU A 472 83.20 -15.98 -9.11
C GLU A 472 83.11 -14.82 -10.10
N LEU A 473 83.53 -13.63 -9.67
CA LEU A 473 83.44 -12.40 -10.46
C LEU A 473 84.80 -11.93 -10.95
N ASP A 474 84.81 -11.26 -12.10
CA ASP A 474 86.02 -10.61 -12.60
C ASP A 474 86.55 -9.54 -11.64
N TYR A 475 87.88 -9.43 -11.52
CA TYR A 475 88.55 -8.54 -10.58
C TYR A 475 88.07 -7.08 -10.68
N LYS A 476 87.74 -6.62 -11.89
CA LYS A 476 87.25 -5.25 -12.13
C LYS A 476 85.88 -5.03 -11.53
N LEU A 477 84.96 -5.99 -11.65
CA LEU A 477 83.65 -5.93 -11.02
C LEU A 477 83.76 -6.04 -9.49
N VAL A 478 84.59 -6.95 -8.97
CA VAL A 478 84.85 -7.05 -7.52
C VAL A 478 85.35 -5.72 -6.96
N SER A 479 86.29 -5.07 -7.64
CA SER A 479 86.82 -3.76 -7.24
C SER A 479 85.74 -2.68 -7.23
N LYS A 480 84.83 -2.66 -8.21
CA LYS A 480 83.69 -1.73 -8.26
C LYS A 480 82.70 -1.96 -7.13
N ILE A 481 82.41 -3.23 -6.81
CA ILE A 481 81.51 -3.58 -5.70
C ILE A 481 82.11 -3.09 -4.38
N LYS A 482 83.38 -3.40 -4.11
CA LYS A 482 84.08 -2.94 -2.90
C LYS A 482 84.13 -1.41 -2.81
N ALA A 483 84.41 -0.73 -3.93
CA ALA A 483 84.39 0.74 -3.98
C ALA A 483 82.98 1.35 -3.80
N TYR A 484 81.92 0.62 -4.14
CA TYR A 484 80.55 1.02 -3.80
C TYR A 484 80.27 0.84 -2.31
N GLN A 485 80.67 -0.31 -1.75
CA GLN A 485 80.47 -0.64 -0.34
C GLN A 485 81.23 0.29 0.61
N SER A 486 82.39 0.82 0.18
CA SER A 486 83.21 1.76 0.96
C SER A 486 82.65 3.19 1.00
N LYS A 487 81.66 3.52 0.18
CA LYS A 487 81.05 4.85 0.17
C LYS A 487 79.86 4.90 1.12
N ASP A 488 79.74 6.03 1.79
CA ASP A 488 78.56 6.35 2.59
C ASP A 488 77.35 6.62 1.69
N GLY A 489 76.19 6.11 2.12
CA GLY A 489 74.91 6.36 1.46
C GLY A 489 74.73 5.72 0.08
N LEU A 490 73.55 5.97 -0.47
CA LEU A 490 73.12 5.53 -1.79
C LEU A 490 73.84 6.34 -2.88
N GLN A 491 74.04 5.76 -4.06
CA GLN A 491 74.85 6.30 -5.14
C GLN A 491 74.04 6.62 -6.40
N ASN A 492 72.74 6.33 -6.41
CA ASN A 492 71.85 6.56 -7.55
C ASN A 492 70.45 7.08 -7.17
N GLU A 493 70.32 7.83 -6.07
CA GLU A 493 69.04 8.43 -5.63
C GLU A 493 68.43 9.34 -6.70
N LYS A 494 69.24 10.17 -7.36
CA LYS A 494 68.77 11.03 -8.46
C LYS A 494 68.19 10.24 -9.63
N GLY A 495 68.74 9.06 -9.93
CA GLY A 495 68.22 8.17 -10.95
C GLY A 495 66.87 7.58 -10.58
N LEU A 496 66.76 7.16 -9.31
CA LEU A 496 65.52 6.64 -8.73
C LEU A 496 64.42 7.70 -8.75
N ASP A 497 64.69 8.92 -8.27
CA ASP A 497 63.72 10.00 -8.20
C ASP A 497 63.17 10.34 -9.60
N LYS A 498 64.05 10.47 -10.59
CA LYS A 498 63.66 10.70 -11.99
C LYS A 498 62.75 9.59 -12.54
N TYR A 499 62.97 8.34 -12.13
CA TYR A 499 62.15 7.21 -12.56
C TYR A 499 60.80 7.17 -11.86
N ILE A 500 60.77 7.45 -10.55
CA ILE A 500 59.53 7.57 -9.79
C ILE A 500 58.66 8.67 -10.40
N ASP A 501 59.22 9.85 -10.66
CA ASP A 501 58.50 10.98 -11.28
C ASP A 501 57.92 10.59 -12.64
N LYS A 502 58.71 9.89 -13.47
CA LYS A 502 58.24 9.38 -14.76
C LYS A 502 57.06 8.41 -14.59
N ILE A 503 57.14 7.42 -13.70
CA ILE A 503 56.05 6.45 -13.47
C ILE A 503 54.79 7.16 -12.97
N LEU A 504 54.95 8.08 -12.02
CA LEU A 504 53.81 8.80 -11.44
C LEU A 504 53.13 9.68 -12.50
N THR A 505 53.91 10.31 -13.38
CA THR A 505 53.41 11.08 -14.53
C THR A 505 52.68 10.19 -15.54
N GLU A 506 53.27 9.06 -15.97
CA GLU A 506 52.62 8.13 -16.89
C GLU A 506 51.31 7.52 -16.32
N LYS A 507 51.24 7.30 -15.00
CA LYS A 507 50.00 6.85 -14.34
C LYS A 507 48.95 7.95 -14.29
N ALA A 508 49.37 9.20 -14.12
CA ALA A 508 48.46 10.34 -14.14
C ALA A 508 47.77 10.46 -15.51
N GLU A 509 48.54 10.37 -16.59
CA GLU A 509 48.02 10.45 -17.97
C GLU A 509 47.05 9.31 -18.33
N LYS A 510 47.26 8.10 -17.79
CA LYS A 510 46.37 6.94 -18.04
C LYS A 510 45.11 6.91 -17.19
N SER A 511 45.06 7.71 -16.12
CA SER A 511 43.97 7.70 -15.13
C SER A 511 43.01 8.89 -15.28
N GLY A 512 43.39 9.92 -16.04
CA GLY A 512 42.50 10.97 -16.53
C GLY A 512 41.60 10.45 -17.64
#